data_AF-A0A955CL40-F1
#
_entry.id   AF-A0A955CL40-F1
#
_cell.length_a   1.000
_cell.length_b   1.000
_cell.length_c   1.000
_cell.angle_alpha   90.00
_cell.angle_beta   90.00
_cell.angle_gamma   90.00
#
_symmetry.space_group_name_H-M   'P 1'
#
loop_
_entity.id
_entity.type
_entity.pdbx_description
1 polymer ?
#
loop_
_entity_poly.entity_id
_entity_poly.type
_entity_poly.pdbx_seq_one_letter_code
_entity_poly.pdbx_strand_id
1 'polypeptide(L)'
;MSSRVTCLAAVCAGVFYVSSLLAQTPDWENPAIYAVGKEPPHCTMVLYGDVGSAKKAIVAESPFRQSLNGDWKFHWAPDPDSRPTDFWSADYDDANWDTLVVPSNWQMHGYGVPLYTNIT
;
A
#
# COMPACT_ATOMS: atom_id res chain seq x y z
N MET A 1 44.07 40.43 5.88
CA MET A 1 43.77 39.00 6.14
C MET A 1 42.35 38.90 6.69
N SER A 2 41.31 39.11 5.85
CA SER A 2 39.89 38.82 6.16
C SER A 2 39.02 39.33 5.00
N SER A 3 38.78 38.50 3.98
CA SER A 3 37.74 38.78 2.97
C SER A 3 37.46 37.58 2.04
N ARG A 4 38.33 36.55 2.05
CA ARG A 4 38.16 35.36 1.18
C ARG A 4 37.42 34.19 1.82
N VAL A 5 37.08 34.26 3.11
CA VAL A 5 36.45 33.13 3.84
C VAL A 5 34.92 33.22 3.90
N THR A 6 34.34 34.40 3.67
CA THR A 6 32.89 34.61 3.78
C THR A 6 32.07 34.16 2.56
N CYS A 7 32.70 33.92 1.41
CA CYS A 7 31.99 33.51 0.19
C CYS A 7 31.82 31.99 0.07
N LEU A 8 32.69 31.19 0.72
CA LEU A 8 32.64 29.72 0.63
C LEU A 8 31.55 29.11 1.53
N ALA A 9 31.26 29.73 2.68
CA ALA A 9 30.26 29.22 3.64
C ALA A 9 28.80 29.39 3.15
N ALA A 10 28.51 30.45 2.39
CA ALA A 10 27.16 30.71 1.86
C ALA A 10 26.77 29.73 0.74
N VAL A 11 27.73 29.29 -0.07
CA VAL A 11 27.51 28.33 -1.15
C VAL A 11 27.23 26.92 -0.59
N CYS A 12 27.94 26.51 0.47
CA CYS A 12 27.66 25.23 1.12
C CYS A 12 26.29 25.21 1.81
N ALA A 13 25.90 26.27 2.53
CA ALA A 13 24.59 26.35 3.19
C ALA A 13 23.42 26.36 2.19
N GLY A 14 23.60 27.00 1.02
CA GLY A 14 22.60 26.99 -0.05
C GLY A 14 22.44 25.63 -0.73
N VAL A 15 23.52 24.87 -0.91
CA VAL A 15 23.45 23.51 -1.50
C VAL A 15 22.77 22.51 -0.55
N PHE A 16 23.01 22.61 0.78
CA PHE A 16 22.33 21.77 1.76
C PHE A 16 20.83 22.08 1.90
N TYR A 17 20.40 23.32 1.65
CA TYR A 17 18.98 23.71 1.73
C TYR A 17 18.15 23.25 0.54
N VAL A 18 18.77 23.04 -0.63
CA VAL A 18 18.07 22.59 -1.84
C VAL A 18 17.79 21.08 -1.79
N SER A 19 18.64 20.29 -1.12
CA SER A 19 18.45 18.84 -1.00
C SER A 19 17.26 18.44 -0.11
N SER A 20 16.86 19.26 0.85
CA SER A 20 15.75 19.01 1.77
C SER A 20 14.37 19.41 1.22
N LEU A 21 14.31 20.05 0.05
CA LEU A 21 13.06 20.53 -0.57
C LEU A 21 12.46 19.58 -1.61
N LEU A 22 13.13 18.47 -1.92
CA LEU A 22 12.48 17.38 -2.66
C LEU A 22 11.69 16.55 -1.66
N ALA A 23 10.47 17.00 -1.34
CA ALA A 23 9.45 16.09 -0.84
C ALA A 23 9.42 14.90 -1.82
N GLN A 24 9.75 13.72 -1.33
CA GLN A 24 9.72 12.51 -2.15
C GLN A 24 8.28 12.37 -2.66
N THR A 25 8.08 12.48 -3.98
CA THR A 25 6.79 12.18 -4.61
C THR A 25 6.40 10.77 -4.18
N PRO A 26 5.25 10.58 -3.51
CA PRO A 26 4.88 9.26 -3.04
C PRO A 26 4.72 8.32 -4.24
N ASP A 27 5.00 7.03 -4.04
CA ASP A 27 5.05 6.06 -5.14
C ASP A 27 3.75 6.02 -5.96
N TRP A 28 2.59 6.26 -5.33
CA TRP A 28 1.29 6.28 -5.98
C TRP A 28 1.02 7.51 -6.87
N GLU A 29 1.89 8.54 -6.84
CA GLU A 29 1.89 9.69 -7.77
C GLU A 29 2.99 9.59 -8.83
N ASN A 30 3.81 8.53 -8.82
CA ASN A 30 4.92 8.35 -9.75
C ASN A 30 4.64 7.22 -10.77
N PRO A 31 4.31 7.53 -12.04
CA PRO A 31 3.97 6.52 -13.03
C PRO A 31 5.15 5.62 -13.45
N ALA A 32 6.40 6.00 -13.13
CA ALA A 32 7.55 5.14 -13.33
C ALA A 32 7.62 4.00 -12.30
N ILE A 33 6.93 4.13 -11.17
CA ILE A 33 6.84 3.12 -10.10
C ILE A 33 5.47 2.45 -10.19
N TYR A 34 5.44 1.25 -10.78
CA TYR A 34 4.20 0.46 -10.91
C TYR A 34 4.17 -0.79 -10.02
N ALA A 35 5.31 -1.17 -9.43
CA ALA A 35 5.44 -2.28 -8.50
C ALA A 35 6.75 -2.18 -7.68
N VAL A 36 6.69 -2.58 -6.41
CA VAL A 36 7.84 -2.75 -5.53
C VAL A 36 7.69 -4.11 -4.84
N GLY A 37 8.74 -4.94 -4.84
CA GLY A 37 8.75 -6.23 -4.13
C GLY A 37 7.78 -7.31 -4.65
N LYS A 38 7.22 -7.17 -5.85
CA LYS A 38 6.40 -8.22 -6.49
C LYS A 38 7.26 -9.32 -7.12
N GLU A 39 6.79 -10.55 -7.03
CA GLU A 39 7.30 -11.67 -7.82
C GLU A 39 7.05 -11.48 -9.33
N PRO A 40 7.87 -12.08 -10.22
CA PRO A 40 7.68 -12.02 -11.66
C PRO A 40 6.32 -12.59 -12.10
N PRO A 41 5.68 -12.05 -13.15
CA PRO A 41 4.45 -12.61 -13.68
C PRO A 41 4.61 -14.06 -14.13
N HIS A 42 3.67 -14.91 -13.76
CA HIS A 42 3.61 -16.32 -14.15
C HIS A 42 2.16 -16.80 -14.30
N CYS A 43 1.95 -17.97 -14.88
CA CYS A 43 0.62 -18.58 -14.97
C CYS A 43 0.08 -18.96 -13.58
N THR A 44 -1.24 -19.03 -13.41
CA THR A 44 -1.84 -19.47 -12.14
C THR A 44 -1.40 -20.90 -11.83
N MET A 45 -0.79 -21.08 -10.65
CA MET A 45 -0.32 -22.37 -10.16
C MET A 45 -0.97 -22.68 -8.80
N VAL A 46 -1.46 -23.90 -8.64
CA VAL A 46 -2.05 -24.39 -7.39
C VAL A 46 -1.38 -25.71 -7.06
N LEU A 47 -0.85 -25.81 -5.84
CA LEU A 47 -0.27 -27.04 -5.34
C LEU A 47 -1.39 -27.93 -4.81
N TYR A 48 -1.30 -29.23 -5.07
CA TYR A 48 -2.23 -30.23 -4.56
C TYR A 48 -1.44 -31.34 -3.88
N GLY A 49 -2.05 -32.01 -2.90
CA GLY A 49 -1.37 -33.06 -2.14
C GLY A 49 -1.06 -34.31 -2.96
N ASP A 50 -1.83 -34.56 -4.03
CA ASP A 50 -1.73 -35.76 -4.85
C ASP A 50 -2.33 -35.53 -6.26
N VAL A 51 -2.10 -36.49 -7.17
CA VAL A 51 -2.58 -36.42 -8.55
C VAL A 51 -4.11 -36.49 -8.64
N GLY A 52 -4.77 -37.20 -7.73
CA GLY A 52 -6.23 -37.29 -7.67
C GLY A 52 -6.86 -35.95 -7.32
N SER A 53 -6.38 -35.26 -6.30
CA SER A 53 -6.81 -33.90 -5.95
C SER A 53 -6.48 -32.89 -7.05
N ALA A 54 -5.30 -33.00 -7.68
CA ALA A 54 -4.93 -32.15 -8.82
C ALA A 54 -5.89 -32.29 -10.02
N LYS A 55 -6.34 -33.51 -10.33
CA LYS A 55 -7.30 -33.76 -11.43
C LYS A 55 -8.68 -33.16 -11.18
N LYS A 56 -9.11 -33.07 -9.92
CA LYS A 56 -10.37 -32.39 -9.56
C LYS A 56 -10.27 -30.87 -9.77
N ALA A 57 -9.07 -30.31 -9.65
CA ALA A 57 -8.77 -28.89 -9.80
C ALA A 57 -9.59 -27.97 -8.88
N ILE A 58 -10.05 -28.48 -7.72
CA ILE A 58 -10.79 -27.67 -6.74
C ILE A 58 -9.78 -26.93 -5.86
N VAL A 59 -9.52 -25.66 -6.19
CA VAL A 59 -8.50 -24.84 -5.51
C VAL A 59 -8.73 -24.74 -4.00
N ALA A 60 -9.98 -24.75 -3.53
CA ALA A 60 -10.32 -24.70 -2.11
C ALA A 60 -9.96 -25.98 -1.33
N GLU A 61 -9.79 -27.11 -2.02
CA GLU A 61 -9.42 -28.40 -1.40
C GLU A 61 -7.90 -28.58 -1.30
N SER A 62 -7.10 -27.63 -1.81
CA SER A 62 -5.65 -27.69 -1.67
C SER A 62 -5.24 -27.60 -0.20
N PRO A 63 -4.44 -28.55 0.32
CA PRO A 63 -3.93 -28.48 1.69
C PRO A 63 -2.88 -27.38 1.89
N PHE A 64 -2.37 -26.82 0.79
CA PHE A 64 -1.35 -25.75 0.79
C PHE A 64 -1.96 -24.36 0.60
N ARG A 65 -3.30 -24.26 0.70
CA ARG A 65 -4.02 -23.00 0.58
C ARG A 65 -4.65 -22.63 1.90
N GLN A 66 -4.50 -21.37 2.27
CA GLN A 66 -5.26 -20.75 3.35
C GLN A 66 -6.00 -19.53 2.80
N SER A 67 -7.33 -19.49 2.99
CA SER A 67 -8.12 -18.30 2.68
C SER A 67 -7.98 -17.29 3.80
N LEU A 68 -7.81 -16.01 3.44
CA LEU A 68 -7.86 -14.88 4.37
C LEU A 68 -9.13 -14.04 4.18
N ASN A 69 -10.09 -14.51 3.36
CA ASN A 69 -11.42 -13.91 3.29
C ASN A 69 -12.13 -14.05 4.65
N GLY A 70 -12.91 -13.05 5.00
CA GLY A 70 -13.61 -12.97 6.28
C GLY A 70 -13.61 -11.55 6.81
N ASP A 71 -13.68 -11.43 8.12
CA ASP A 71 -13.79 -10.17 8.83
C ASP A 71 -12.40 -9.56 9.07
N TRP A 72 -12.24 -8.29 8.69
CA TRP A 72 -11.01 -7.53 8.86
C TRP A 72 -11.29 -6.25 9.64
N LYS A 73 -10.36 -5.87 10.52
CA LYS A 73 -10.36 -4.53 11.13
C LYS A 73 -10.14 -3.49 10.05
N PHE A 74 -11.00 -2.47 10.02
CA PHE A 74 -11.05 -1.51 8.94
C PHE A 74 -11.24 -0.08 9.47
N HIS A 75 -10.43 0.84 8.96
CA HIS A 75 -10.53 2.27 9.23
C HIS A 75 -10.46 3.03 7.91
N TRP A 76 -11.47 3.85 7.66
CA TRP A 76 -11.52 4.70 6.46
C TRP A 76 -11.00 6.10 6.79
N ALA A 77 -10.07 6.59 5.98
CA ALA A 77 -9.55 7.94 6.03
C ALA A 77 -9.84 8.65 4.68
N PRO A 78 -10.29 9.92 4.68
CA PRO A 78 -10.62 10.66 3.46
C PRO A 78 -9.40 10.97 2.58
N ASP A 79 -8.22 11.04 3.17
CA ASP A 79 -6.95 11.32 2.51
C ASP A 79 -5.79 10.61 3.25
N PRO A 80 -4.62 10.43 2.61
CA PRO A 80 -3.49 9.75 3.25
C PRO A 80 -3.01 10.43 4.54
N ASP A 81 -3.08 11.76 4.67
CA ASP A 81 -2.53 12.49 5.82
C ASP A 81 -3.40 12.35 7.07
N SER A 82 -4.69 12.08 6.90
CA SER A 82 -5.65 11.84 7.98
C SER A 82 -5.63 10.41 8.54
N ARG A 83 -4.84 9.51 7.96
CA ARG A 83 -4.72 8.12 8.44
C ARG A 83 -3.94 8.06 9.77
N PRO A 84 -4.21 7.10 10.66
CA PRO A 84 -3.31 6.80 11.77
C PRO A 84 -1.94 6.37 11.24
N THR A 85 -0.84 7.00 11.65
CA THR A 85 0.47 6.81 11.01
C THR A 85 1.16 5.49 11.35
N ASP A 86 0.90 4.95 12.55
CA ASP A 86 1.59 3.78 13.09
C ASP A 86 0.74 2.49 13.03
N PHE A 87 -0.33 2.49 12.24
CA PHE A 87 -1.32 1.41 12.15
C PHE A 87 -0.77 0.04 11.71
N TRP A 88 0.41 0.02 11.09
CA TRP A 88 1.08 -1.19 10.60
C TRP A 88 1.85 -1.93 11.71
N SER A 89 2.08 -1.27 12.85
CA SER A 89 2.78 -1.87 13.98
C SER A 89 1.95 -2.97 14.62
N ALA A 90 2.59 -4.09 15.00
CA ALA A 90 1.92 -5.19 15.68
C ALA A 90 1.38 -4.81 17.08
N ASP A 91 1.90 -3.73 17.66
CA ASP A 91 1.51 -3.21 18.97
C ASP A 91 0.45 -2.08 18.88
N TYR A 92 -0.03 -1.75 17.67
CA TYR A 92 -1.05 -0.74 17.49
C TYR A 92 -2.42 -1.23 18.00
N ASP A 93 -3.11 -0.42 18.79
CA ASP A 93 -4.44 -0.73 19.30
C ASP A 93 -5.53 -0.36 18.27
N ASP A 94 -6.11 -1.37 17.62
CA ASP A 94 -7.20 -1.24 16.65
C ASP A 94 -8.57 -1.61 17.23
N ALA A 95 -8.71 -1.73 18.56
CA ALA A 95 -9.93 -2.23 19.19
C ALA A 95 -11.18 -1.43 18.79
N ASN A 96 -11.02 -0.11 18.60
CA ASN A 96 -12.08 0.82 18.22
C ASN A 96 -12.36 0.88 16.71
N TRP A 97 -11.64 0.11 15.88
CA TRP A 97 -11.91 0.05 14.45
C TRP A 97 -13.13 -0.82 14.16
N ASP A 98 -13.82 -0.44 13.09
CA ASP A 98 -14.92 -1.22 12.53
C ASP A 98 -14.41 -2.56 11.99
N THR A 99 -15.36 -3.44 11.68
CA THR A 99 -15.11 -4.71 11.01
C THR A 99 -15.74 -4.69 9.63
N LEU A 100 -14.97 -4.99 8.59
CA LEU A 100 -15.41 -5.08 7.20
C LEU A 100 -15.18 -6.50 6.65
N VAL A 101 -16.18 -7.04 5.96
CA VAL A 101 -16.04 -8.34 5.27
C VAL A 101 -15.22 -8.19 3.98
N VAL A 102 -14.25 -9.07 3.78
CA VAL A 102 -13.36 -9.10 2.60
C VAL A 102 -13.57 -10.41 1.83
N PRO A 103 -13.74 -10.38 0.50
CA PRO A 103 -13.69 -9.21 -0.39
C PRO A 103 -15.00 -8.40 -0.43
N SER A 104 -14.88 -7.07 -0.50
CA SER A 104 -16.01 -6.15 -0.70
C SER A 104 -15.53 -4.82 -1.30
N ASN A 105 -16.48 -3.99 -1.76
CA ASN A 105 -16.23 -2.57 -2.06
C ASN A 105 -16.72 -1.74 -0.86
N TRP A 106 -15.84 -1.01 -0.18
CA TRP A 106 -16.18 -0.32 1.07
C TRP A 106 -17.29 0.73 0.92
N GLN A 107 -17.51 1.29 -0.29
CA GLN A 107 -18.60 2.22 -0.57
C GLN A 107 -19.97 1.57 -0.38
N MET A 108 -20.08 0.26 -0.57
CA MET A 108 -21.31 -0.50 -0.33
C MET A 108 -21.56 -0.75 1.17
N HIS A 109 -20.60 -0.41 2.02
CA HIS A 109 -20.63 -0.58 3.47
C HIS A 109 -20.66 0.77 4.21
N GLY A 110 -20.95 1.88 3.51
CA GLY A 110 -21.14 3.21 4.12
C GLY A 110 -19.89 4.10 4.17
N TYR A 111 -18.77 3.68 3.60
CA TYR A 111 -17.53 4.46 3.58
C TYR A 111 -17.33 5.21 2.25
N GLY A 112 -17.18 6.53 2.29
CA GLY A 112 -17.05 7.35 1.09
C GLY A 112 -18.32 7.36 0.23
N VAL A 113 -18.18 7.64 -1.07
CA VAL A 113 -19.31 7.77 -2.00
C VAL A 113 -19.01 7.01 -3.31
N PRO A 114 -19.92 6.15 -3.81
CA PRO A 114 -19.76 5.55 -5.13
C PRO A 114 -19.96 6.61 -6.21
N LEU A 115 -18.99 6.72 -7.13
CA LEU A 115 -19.02 7.70 -8.22
C LEU A 115 -19.09 6.96 -9.57
N TYR A 116 -20.02 7.39 -10.42
CA TYR A 116 -20.13 6.97 -11.81
C TYR A 116 -19.88 8.17 -12.71
N THR A 117 -19.01 8.02 -13.70
CA THR A 117 -18.68 9.06 -14.68
C THR A 117 -18.53 8.44 -16.06
N ASN A 118 -18.91 9.18 -17.10
CA ASN A 118 -18.73 8.82 -18.50
C ASN A 118 -18.21 10.04 -19.27
N ILE A 119 -17.43 9.82 -20.32
CA ILE A 119 -16.87 10.89 -21.17
C ILE A 119 -17.31 10.60 -22.62
N THR A 120 -17.74 11.65 -23.33
CA THR A 120 -18.11 11.60 -24.76
C THR A 120 -17.09 12.38 -25.58
#